data_AF-A0A7J4NWW8-F1
#
_entry.id   AF-A0A7J4NWW8-F1
#
_cell.length_a   1.000
_cell.length_b   1.000
_cell.length_c   1.000
_cell.angle_alpha   90.00
_cell.angle_beta   90.00
_cell.angle_gamma   90.00
#
_symmetry.space_group_name_H-M   'P 1'
#
loop_
_entity.id
_entity.type
_entity.pdbx_description
1 polymer ?
#
loop_
_entity_poly.entity_id
_entity_poly.type
_entity_poly.pdbx_seq_one_letter_code
_entity_poly.pdbx_strand_id
1 'polypeptide(L)'
;MAYCSNCGKELEEETNFCPKCGVRTEKGVKDGVNIPWASDPHWRAEMDVALQKASKAIDDGVKIVQETFREVASEVEKGVNTAKTSVKEKTGPIYCRNCGKENTRYARFCTKCGKEV
;
A
#
# COMPACT_ATOMS: atom_id res chain seq x y z
N MET A 1 -2.84 12.78 40.15
CA MET A 1 -3.02 11.32 40.36
C MET A 1 -2.71 10.56 39.08
N ALA A 2 -1.63 9.77 39.07
CA ALA A 2 -1.23 8.97 37.92
C ALA A 2 -1.37 7.48 38.23
N TYR A 3 -1.52 6.63 37.21
CA TYR A 3 -1.58 5.18 37.36
C TYR A 3 -0.47 4.52 36.56
N CYS A 4 0.03 3.39 37.07
CA CYS A 4 1.04 2.62 36.38
C CYS A 4 0.47 1.97 35.11
N SER A 5 1.03 2.30 33.95
CA SER A 5 0.60 1.77 32.64
C SER A 5 0.75 0.25 32.51
N ASN A 6 1.56 -0.38 33.36
CA ASN A 6 1.76 -1.84 33.34
C ASN A 6 0.83 -2.59 34.30
N CYS A 7 0.67 -2.11 35.54
CA CYS A 7 0.00 -2.88 36.61
C CYS A 7 -1.20 -2.17 37.27
N GLY A 8 -1.55 -0.97 36.80
CA GLY A 8 -2.71 -0.20 37.26
C GLY A 8 -2.61 0.38 38.67
N LYS A 9 -1.51 0.18 39.40
CA LYS A 9 -1.34 0.76 40.75
C LYS A 9 -1.31 2.28 40.67
N GLU A 10 -1.99 2.93 41.61
CA GLU A 10 -1.91 4.36 41.83
C GLU A 10 -0.48 4.78 42.22
N LEU A 11 0.01 5.78 41.49
CA LEU A 11 1.34 6.34 41.59
C LEU A 11 1.29 7.71 42.24
N GLU A 12 2.25 7.93 43.13
CA GLU A 12 2.59 9.26 43.60
C GLU A 12 3.38 9.99 42.50
N GLU A 13 3.12 11.29 42.35
CA GLU A 13 3.63 12.11 41.25
C GLU A 13 5.16 12.22 41.26
N GLU A 14 5.81 11.87 42.37
CA GLU A 14 7.26 11.99 42.51
C GLU A 14 8.06 10.71 42.22
N THR A 15 7.39 9.60 41.94
CA THR A 15 8.06 8.29 41.80
C THR A 15 8.59 8.04 40.39
N ASN A 16 9.89 7.69 40.26
CA ASN A 16 10.53 7.34 38.97
C ASN A 16 10.25 5.90 38.53
N PHE A 17 9.89 5.03 39.48
CA PHE A 17 9.56 3.63 39.25
C PHE A 17 8.28 3.26 40.00
N CYS A 18 7.46 2.39 39.42
CA CYS A 18 6.29 1.86 40.10
C CYS A 18 6.73 0.96 41.27
N PRO A 19 6.28 1.22 42.51
CA PRO A 19 6.69 0.41 43.67
C PRO A 19 6.11 -1.01 43.66
N LYS A 20 5.10 -1.30 42.83
CA LYS A 20 4.48 -2.64 42.73
C LYS A 20 5.14 -3.52 41.67
N CYS A 21 5.45 -2.97 40.50
CA CYS A 21 5.93 -3.79 39.37
C CYS A 21 7.29 -3.35 38.81
N GLY A 22 7.93 -2.33 39.37
CA GLY A 22 9.26 -1.87 38.96
C GLY A 22 9.37 -1.21 37.59
N VAL A 23 8.25 -1.03 36.86
CA VAL A 23 8.28 -0.34 35.56
C VAL A 23 8.63 1.13 35.76
N ARG A 24 9.43 1.69 34.83
CA ARG A 24 9.75 3.11 34.84
C ARG A 24 8.48 3.92 34.56
N THR A 25 8.22 4.95 35.37
CA THR A 25 7.08 5.85 35.20
C THR A 25 7.39 6.92 34.15
N GLU A 26 6.37 7.66 33.72
CA GLU A 26 6.57 8.82 32.82
C GLU A 26 7.54 9.85 33.41
N LYS A 27 7.51 10.06 34.73
CA LYS A 27 8.48 10.93 35.40
C LYS A 27 9.90 10.37 35.29
N GLY A 28 10.10 9.08 35.55
CA GLY A 28 11.41 8.45 35.39
C GLY A 28 11.95 8.51 33.95
N VAL A 29 11.06 8.58 32.95
CA VAL A 29 11.43 8.87 31.55
C VAL A 29 11.89 10.33 31.39
N LYS A 30 11.13 11.30 31.91
CA LYS A 30 11.44 12.74 31.82
C LYS A 30 12.74 13.11 32.55
N ASP A 31 12.98 12.50 33.70
CA ASP A 31 14.16 12.73 34.53
C ASP A 31 15.40 11.98 34.01
N GLY A 32 15.29 11.27 32.88
CA GLY A 32 16.40 10.56 32.26
C GLY A 32 16.93 9.38 33.09
N VAL A 33 16.12 8.83 34.00
CA VAL A 33 16.55 7.73 34.86
C VAL A 33 16.71 6.47 34.02
N ASN A 34 17.95 6.00 33.91
CA ASN A 34 18.25 4.79 33.15
C ASN A 34 17.80 3.55 33.94
N ILE A 35 17.25 2.57 33.22
CA ILE A 35 16.90 1.26 33.78
C ILE A 35 18.13 0.35 33.68
N PRO A 36 18.51 -0.36 34.76
CA PRO A 36 19.72 -1.20 34.77
C PRO A 36 19.79 -2.18 33.59
N TRP A 37 18.66 -2.80 33.24
CA TRP A 37 18.55 -3.77 32.17
C TRP A 37 18.57 -3.17 30.76
N ALA A 38 18.21 -1.90 30.54
CA ALA A 38 18.38 -1.29 29.20
C ALA A 38 19.84 -0.94 28.89
N SER A 39 20.71 -0.98 29.89
CA SER A 39 22.15 -0.86 29.68
C SER A 39 22.80 -2.21 29.39
N ASP A 40 22.06 -3.31 29.54
CA ASP A 40 22.52 -4.65 29.21
C ASP A 40 22.61 -4.79 27.67
N PRO A 41 23.82 -5.04 27.11
CA PRO A 41 24.01 -5.22 25.67
C PRO A 41 23.18 -6.37 25.09
N HIS A 42 22.85 -7.39 25.89
CA HIS A 42 22.10 -8.56 25.45
C HIS A 42 20.67 -8.21 25.07
N TRP A 43 19.97 -7.42 25.90
CA TRP A 43 18.59 -7.00 25.64
C TRP A 43 18.46 -6.14 24.38
N ARG A 44 19.42 -5.23 24.15
CA ARG A 44 19.43 -4.39 22.94
C ARG A 44 19.55 -5.24 21.66
N ALA A 45 20.44 -6.24 21.68
CA ALA A 45 20.63 -7.13 20.53
C ALA A 45 19.38 -7.96 20.21
N GLU A 46 18.67 -8.47 21.23
CA GLU A 46 17.44 -9.24 21.03
C GLU A 46 16.31 -8.40 20.41
N MET A 47 16.17 -7.15 20.84
CA MET A 47 15.20 -6.21 20.28
C MET A 47 15.52 -5.82 18.82
N ASP A 48 16.79 -5.58 18.50
CA ASP A 48 17.23 -5.29 17.13
C ASP A 48 16.96 -6.48 16.19
N VAL A 49 17.23 -7.70 16.65
CA VAL A 49 16.93 -8.93 15.90
C VAL A 49 15.42 -9.08 15.69
N ALA A 50 14.60 -8.79 16.70
CA ALA A 50 13.15 -8.84 16.58
C ALA A 50 12.62 -7.81 15.56
N LEU A 51 13.15 -6.58 15.59
CA LEU A 51 12.78 -5.52 14.65
C LEU A 51 13.18 -5.86 13.21
N GLN A 52 14.40 -6.40 12.99
CA GLN A 52 14.85 -6.83 11.67
C GLN A 52 14.02 -7.99 11.11
N LYS A 53 13.59 -8.92 11.97
CA LYS A 53 12.68 -10.01 11.54
C LYS A 53 11.32 -9.46 11.13
N ALA A 54 10.78 -8.51 11.89
CA ALA A 54 9.52 -7.86 11.55
C ALA A 54 9.61 -7.07 10.24
N SER A 55 10.68 -6.30 10.02
CA SER A 55 10.88 -5.56 8.78
C SER A 55 11.00 -6.49 7.57
N LYS A 56 11.75 -7.59 7.71
CA LYS A 56 11.91 -8.58 6.65
C LYS A 56 10.58 -9.22 6.27
N ALA A 57 9.73 -9.55 7.25
CA ALA A 57 8.42 -10.12 6.97
C ALA A 57 7.51 -9.15 6.18
N ILE A 58 7.61 -7.84 6.45
CA ILE A 58 6.90 -6.81 5.70
C ILE A 58 7.44 -6.74 4.26
N ASP A 59 8.76 -6.69 4.09
CA ASP A 59 9.41 -6.62 2.77
C ASP A 59 9.07 -7.83 1.90
N ASP A 60 9.07 -9.04 2.48
CA ASP A 60 8.68 -10.27 1.80
C ASP A 60 7.19 -10.22 1.39
N GLY A 61 6.32 -9.67 2.25
CA GLY A 61 4.92 -9.43 1.92
C GLY A 61 4.72 -8.47 0.75
N VAL A 62 5.48 -7.37 0.70
CA VAL A 62 5.40 -6.38 -0.38
C VAL A 62 5.83 -6.97 -1.72
N LYS A 63 6.88 -7.81 -1.75
CA LYS A 63 7.32 -8.48 -2.99
C LYS A 63 6.22 -9.37 -3.58
N ILE A 64 5.54 -10.14 -2.74
CA ILE A 64 4.43 -11.02 -3.17
C ILE A 64 3.31 -10.18 -3.81
N VAL A 65 2.94 -9.07 -3.18
CA VAL A 65 1.91 -8.15 -3.73
C VAL A 65 2.36 -7.55 -5.07
N GLN A 66 3.63 -7.18 -5.21
CA GLN A 66 4.15 -6.60 -6.45
C GLN A 66 4.14 -7.58 -7.62
N GLU A 67 4.53 -8.84 -7.38
CA GLU A 67 4.55 -9.89 -8.40
C GLU A 67 3.14 -10.24 -8.85
N THR A 68 2.22 -10.43 -7.91
CA THR A 68 0.80 -10.72 -8.21
C THR A 68 0.13 -9.57 -8.96
N PHE A 69 0.39 -8.30 -8.60
CA PHE A 69 -0.12 -7.15 -9.34
C PHE A 69 0.38 -7.11 -10.79
N ARG A 70 1.65 -7.43 -11.03
CA ARG A 70 2.22 -7.44 -12.40
C ARG A 70 1.55 -8.48 -13.27
N GLU A 71 1.31 -9.68 -12.74
CA GLU A 71 0.62 -10.75 -13.47
C GLU A 71 -0.82 -10.34 -13.81
N VAL A 72 -1.57 -9.84 -12.82
CA VAL A 72 -2.95 -9.36 -13.02
C VAL A 72 -3.01 -8.23 -14.04
N ALA A 73 -2.09 -7.25 -13.97
CA ALA A 73 -2.03 -6.16 -14.94
C ALA A 73 -1.82 -6.69 -16.37
N SER A 74 -0.94 -7.68 -16.56
CA SER A 74 -0.68 -8.28 -17.86
C SER A 74 -1.90 -9.01 -18.44
N GLU A 75 -2.67 -9.71 -17.60
CA GLU A 75 -3.86 -10.44 -18.02
C GLU A 75 -5.02 -9.49 -18.36
N VAL A 76 -5.18 -8.41 -17.59
CA VAL A 76 -6.14 -7.34 -17.90
C VAL A 76 -5.80 -6.68 -19.24
N GLU A 77 -4.53 -6.38 -19.52
CA GLU A 77 -4.13 -5.77 -20.79
C GLU A 77 -4.44 -6.69 -21.98
N LYS A 78 -4.14 -7.98 -21.88
CA LYS A 78 -4.48 -8.98 -22.90
C LYS A 78 -6.00 -9.04 -23.12
N GLY A 79 -6.79 -9.12 -22.05
CA GLY A 79 -8.25 -9.15 -22.13
C GLY A 79 -8.83 -7.90 -22.80
N VAL A 80 -8.29 -6.72 -22.47
CA VAL A 80 -8.69 -5.45 -23.09
C VAL A 80 -8.32 -5.41 -24.57
N ASN A 81 -7.14 -5.89 -24.96
CA ASN A 81 -6.72 -5.89 -26.36
C ASN A 81 -7.54 -6.87 -27.21
N THR A 82 -7.84 -8.07 -26.72
CA THR A 82 -8.73 -9.03 -27.40
C THR A 82 -10.15 -8.48 -27.56
N ALA A 83 -10.67 -7.80 -26.53
CA ALA A 83 -11.96 -7.12 -26.63
C ALA A 83 -11.93 -5.98 -27.66
N LYS A 84 -10.86 -5.17 -27.69
CA LYS A 84 -10.68 -4.09 -28.66
C LYS A 84 -10.65 -4.60 -30.10
N THR A 85 -9.89 -5.65 -30.40
CA THR A 85 -9.86 -6.23 -31.76
C THR A 85 -11.22 -6.79 -32.15
N SER A 86 -11.87 -7.54 -31.25
CA SER A 86 -13.21 -8.10 -31.49
C SER A 86 -14.26 -7.01 -31.75
N VAL A 87 -14.19 -5.88 -31.04
CA VAL A 87 -15.06 -4.71 -31.29
C VAL A 87 -14.68 -4.06 -32.62
N LYS A 88 -13.40 -3.83 -32.91
CA LYS A 88 -12.95 -3.17 -34.15
C LYS A 88 -13.33 -3.95 -35.40
N GLU A 89 -13.32 -5.27 -35.38
CA GLU A 89 -13.80 -6.12 -36.49
C GLU A 89 -15.31 -5.99 -36.68
N LYS A 90 -16.07 -6.04 -35.58
CA LYS A 90 -17.52 -5.93 -35.63
C LYS A 90 -18.00 -4.52 -35.89
N THR A 91 -17.22 -3.48 -35.58
CA THR A 91 -17.63 -2.08 -35.71
C THR A 91 -16.70 -1.20 -36.54
N GLY A 92 -15.90 -1.79 -37.43
CA GLY A 92 -14.84 -1.10 -38.17
C GLY A 92 -15.35 0.07 -39.03
N PRO A 93 -14.49 1.07 -39.28
CA PRO A 93 -14.87 2.24 -40.06
C PRO A 93 -15.12 1.91 -41.54
N ILE A 94 -15.95 2.72 -42.20
CA ILE A 94 -16.19 2.69 -43.64
C ILE A 94 -15.57 3.94 -44.29
N TYR A 95 -15.15 3.84 -45.55
CA TYR A 95 -14.49 4.94 -46.26
C TYR A 95 -15.38 5.48 -47.37
N CYS A 96 -15.52 6.81 -47.42
CA CYS A 96 -16.32 7.46 -48.46
C CYS A 96 -15.71 7.24 -49.84
N ARG A 97 -16.48 6.65 -50.78
CA ARG A 97 -16.04 6.41 -52.16
C ARG A 97 -15.73 7.68 -52.96
N ASN A 98 -16.26 8.83 -52.55
CA ASN A 98 -16.06 10.10 -53.25
C ASN A 98 -14.84 10.90 -52.78
N CYS A 99 -14.52 10.89 -51.49
CA CYS A 99 -13.47 11.76 -50.92
C CYS A 99 -12.47 11.04 -50.00
N GLY A 100 -12.62 9.73 -49.82
CA GLY A 100 -11.71 8.88 -49.02
C GLY A 100 -11.78 9.06 -47.49
N LYS A 101 -12.70 9.89 -46.96
CA LYS A 101 -12.79 10.12 -45.51
C LYS A 101 -13.28 8.87 -44.78
N GLU A 102 -12.62 8.53 -43.67
CA GLU A 102 -13.07 7.53 -42.69
C GLU A 102 -14.35 8.00 -41.99
N ASN A 103 -15.37 7.14 -41.96
CA ASN A 103 -16.64 7.35 -41.29
C ASN A 103 -16.98 6.14 -40.42
N THR A 104 -17.86 6.32 -39.43
CA THR A 104 -18.34 5.20 -38.61
C THR A 104 -19.18 4.26 -39.48
N ARG A 105 -19.22 2.95 -39.18
CA ARG A 105 -20.01 1.98 -39.96
C ARG A 105 -21.51 2.26 -40.04
N TYR A 106 -22.01 3.07 -39.12
CA TYR A 106 -23.42 3.44 -39.02
C TYR A 106 -23.69 4.78 -39.73
N ALA A 107 -22.66 5.43 -40.27
CA ALA A 107 -22.81 6.63 -41.06
C ALA A 107 -23.54 6.31 -42.36
N ARG A 108 -24.63 7.04 -42.62
CA ARG A 108 -25.34 7.00 -43.91
C ARG A 108 -24.75 7.98 -44.93
N PHE A 109 -24.18 9.08 -44.42
CA PHE A 109 -23.59 10.16 -45.22
C PHE A 109 -22.19 10.49 -44.73
N CYS A 110 -21.34 10.94 -45.64
CA CYS A 110 -19.97 11.33 -45.36
C CYS A 110 -19.92 12.61 -44.52
N THR A 111 -19.30 12.54 -43.36
CA THR A 111 -19.09 13.68 -42.46
C THR A 111 -18.22 14.80 -43.04
N LYS A 112 -17.52 14.55 -44.17
CA LYS A 112 -16.68 15.55 -44.86
C LYS A 112 -17.34 16.13 -46.11
N CYS A 113 -17.89 15.29 -46.99
CA CYS A 113 -18.40 15.75 -48.29
C CYS A 113 -19.91 15.61 -48.48
N GLY A 114 -20.65 15.12 -47.48
CA GLY A 114 -22.11 15.03 -47.49
C GLY A 114 -22.72 13.93 -48.38
N LYS A 115 -21.95 13.34 -49.31
CA LYS A 115 -22.43 12.22 -50.14
C LYS A 115 -22.60 10.95 -49.33
N GLU A 116 -23.47 10.04 -49.78
CA GLU A 116 -23.58 8.70 -49.22
C GLU A 116 -22.21 7.99 -49.21
N VAL A 117 -21.91 7.32 -48.10
CA VAL A 117 -20.61 6.66 -47.84
C VAL A 117 -20.55 5.28 -48.44
#